data_AF-A0A392QVV7-F1
#
_entry.id   AF-A0A392QVV7-F1
#
_cell.length_a   1.000
_cell.length_b   1.000
_cell.length_c   1.000
_cell.angle_alpha   90.00
_cell.angle_beta   90.00
_cell.angle_gamma   90.00
#
_symmetry.space_group_name_H-M   'P 1'
#
loop_
_entity.id
_entity.type
_entity.pdbx_description
1 polymer ?
#
loop_
_entity_poly.entity_id
_entity_poly.type
_entity_poly.pdbx_seq_one_letter_code
_entity_poly.pdbx_strand_id
1 'polypeptide(L)'
;MQKELGDHVDQKGSTVLPEKLRFDFSHGKPVDADSLKKIESIVNKQIQAELDVYAKEAPLAGAKRINGLRAVFGEVYPDPVIVVSVGHDVKDLLADPENEK
;
A
#
# COMPACT_ATOMS: atom_id res chain seq x y z
N MET A 1 -6.51 -2.90 -5.10
CA MET A 1 -7.86 -3.03 -4.51
C MET A 1 -8.68 -1.76 -4.67
N GLN A 2 -8.29 -0.64 -4.06
CA GLN A 2 -9.08 0.61 -4.08
C GLN A 2 -9.38 1.13 -5.50
N LYS A 3 -8.43 1.03 -6.43
CA LYS A 3 -8.66 1.40 -7.84
C LYS A 3 -9.88 0.73 -8.48
N GLU A 4 -10.22 -0.49 -8.08
CA GLU A 4 -11.36 -1.25 -8.62
C GLU A 4 -12.56 -1.32 -7.65
N LEU A 5 -12.33 -1.33 -6.33
CA LEU A 5 -13.36 -1.53 -5.32
C LEU A 5 -13.80 -0.23 -4.61
N GLY A 6 -13.05 0.86 -4.78
CA GLY A 6 -13.29 2.17 -4.16
C GLY A 6 -12.48 2.42 -2.88
N ASP A 7 -12.51 3.68 -2.42
CA ASP A 7 -11.64 4.19 -1.35
C ASP A 7 -12.03 3.72 0.07
N HIS A 8 -13.21 3.10 0.22
CA HIS A 8 -13.67 2.52 1.49
C HIS A 8 -12.96 1.19 1.85
N VAL A 9 -12.09 0.71 0.97
CA VAL A 9 -11.34 -0.53 1.19
C VAL A 9 -10.06 -0.23 1.97
N ASP A 10 -10.05 -0.63 3.24
CA ASP A 10 -8.91 -0.53 4.13
C ASP A 10 -8.34 -1.91 4.45
N GLN A 11 -7.02 -1.96 4.63
CA GLN A 11 -6.35 -3.17 5.10
C GLN A 11 -6.74 -3.47 6.55
N LYS A 12 -7.10 -4.73 6.82
CA LYS A 12 -7.42 -5.24 8.17
C LYS A 12 -6.39 -6.23 8.70
N GLY A 13 -5.59 -6.83 7.82
CA GLY A 13 -4.55 -7.77 8.21
C GLY A 13 -3.73 -8.26 7.03
N SER A 14 -2.61 -8.87 7.34
CA SER A 14 -1.78 -9.56 6.36
C SER A 14 -1.14 -10.78 7.03
N THR A 15 -0.97 -11.86 6.28
CA THR A 15 -0.24 -13.06 6.71
C THR A 15 0.68 -13.47 5.58
N VAL A 16 1.98 -13.49 5.87
CA VAL A 16 3.02 -13.88 4.92
C VAL A 16 3.68 -15.14 5.46
N LEU A 17 3.39 -16.27 4.84
CA LEU A 17 4.01 -17.57 5.12
C LEU A 17 4.70 -18.06 3.84
N PRO A 18 5.74 -18.92 3.95
CA PRO A 18 6.43 -19.46 2.77
C PRO A 18 5.49 -20.13 1.75
N GLU A 19 4.44 -20.78 2.26
CA GLU A 19 3.45 -21.53 1.47
C GLU A 19 2.29 -20.66 0.96
N LYS A 20 2.05 -19.49 1.59
CA LYS A 20 0.83 -18.70 1.37
C LYS A 20 0.99 -17.24 1.78
N LEU A 21 0.51 -16.35 0.92
CA LEU A 21 0.27 -14.95 1.23
C LEU A 21 -1.25 -14.70 1.34
N ARG A 22 -1.69 -14.08 2.42
CA ARG A 22 -3.09 -13.64 2.63
C ARG A 22 -3.11 -12.16 2.93
N PHE A 23 -3.96 -11.43 2.23
CA PHE A 23 -4.22 -10.02 2.47
C PHE A 23 -5.69 -9.83 2.82
N ASP A 24 -5.96 -9.31 4.02
CA ASP A 24 -7.30 -9.13 4.56
C ASP A 24 -7.68 -7.64 4.45
N PHE A 25 -8.86 -7.34 3.89
CA PHE A 25 -9.33 -5.97 3.67
C PHE A 25 -10.83 -5.83 3.99
N SER A 26 -11.27 -4.62 4.33
CA SER A 26 -12.68 -4.32 4.54
C SER A 26 -13.41 -4.16 3.20
N HIS A 27 -14.46 -4.96 3.01
CA HIS A 27 -15.40 -4.78 1.91
C HIS A 27 -16.76 -5.32 2.34
N GLY A 28 -17.82 -4.54 2.14
CA GLY A 28 -19.15 -4.84 2.69
C GLY A 28 -19.91 -5.97 1.99
N LYS A 29 -19.37 -6.51 0.90
CA LYS A 29 -19.94 -7.60 0.11
C LYS A 29 -18.83 -8.49 -0.46
N PRO A 30 -19.13 -9.71 -0.92
CA PRO A 30 -18.19 -10.49 -1.70
C PRO A 30 -17.75 -9.76 -2.97
N VAL A 31 -16.50 -9.93 -3.38
CA VAL A 31 -15.97 -9.34 -4.62
C VAL A 31 -16.43 -10.17 -5.82
N ASP A 32 -17.00 -9.50 -6.82
CA ASP A 32 -17.43 -10.12 -8.07
C ASP A 32 -16.24 -10.70 -8.86
N ALA A 33 -16.46 -11.81 -9.58
CA ALA A 33 -15.40 -12.51 -10.31
C ALA A 33 -14.70 -11.63 -11.36
N ASP A 34 -15.44 -10.75 -12.03
CA ASP A 34 -14.86 -9.81 -13.01
C ASP A 34 -13.97 -8.76 -12.34
N SER A 35 -14.38 -8.26 -11.18
CA SER A 35 -13.56 -7.33 -10.38
C SER A 35 -12.28 -8.00 -9.88
N LEU A 36 -12.37 -9.27 -9.45
CA LEU A 36 -11.18 -10.06 -9.07
C LEU A 36 -10.19 -10.19 -10.25
N LYS A 37 -10.67 -10.53 -11.45
CA LYS A 37 -9.82 -10.61 -12.65
C LYS A 37 -9.16 -9.28 -13.00
N LYS A 38 -9.89 -8.16 -12.87
CA LYS A 38 -9.31 -6.82 -13.09
C LYS A 38 -8.22 -6.49 -12.08
N ILE A 39 -8.48 -6.75 -10.80
CA ILE A 39 -7.50 -6.58 -9.72
C ILE A 39 -6.23 -7.38 -10.02
N GLU A 40 -6.38 -8.66 -10.36
CA GLU A 40 -5.26 -9.54 -10.71
C GLU A 40 -4.48 -9.00 -11.93
N SER A 41 -5.18 -8.57 -12.97
CA SER A 41 -4.54 -7.98 -14.16
C SER A 41 -3.75 -6.72 -13.83
N ILE A 42 -4.27 -5.84 -12.96
CA ILE A 42 -3.58 -4.62 -12.55
C ILE A 42 -2.31 -4.96 -11.75
N VAL A 43 -2.41 -5.87 -10.80
CA VAL A 43 -1.25 -6.30 -10.00
C VAL A 43 -0.18 -6.93 -10.89
N ASN A 44 -0.57 -7.85 -11.78
CA ASN A 44 0.37 -8.46 -12.72
C ASN A 44 1.03 -7.44 -13.64
N LYS A 45 0.30 -6.42 -14.11
CA LYS A 45 0.89 -5.32 -14.90
C LYS A 45 1.92 -4.51 -14.12
N GLN A 46 1.68 -4.25 -12.84
CA GLN A 46 2.65 -3.56 -11.98
C GLN A 46 3.89 -4.41 -11.73
N ILE A 47 3.73 -5.72 -11.53
CA ILE A 47 4.85 -6.66 -11.41
C ILE A 47 5.67 -6.68 -12.70
N GLN A 48 5.01 -6.76 -13.87
CA GLN A 48 5.65 -6.74 -15.18
C GLN A 48 6.36 -5.42 -15.50
N ALA A 49 5.95 -4.32 -14.89
CA ALA A 49 6.62 -3.04 -15.05
C ALA A 49 7.95 -2.96 -14.30
N GLU A 50 8.32 -3.98 -13.51
CA GLU A 50 9.59 -4.08 -12.78
C GLU A 50 9.91 -2.81 -11.99
N LEU A 51 8.89 -2.25 -11.34
CA LEU A 51 9.01 -1.01 -10.60
C LEU A 51 9.99 -1.17 -9.43
N ASP A 52 10.89 -0.19 -9.28
CA ASP A 52 11.86 -0.17 -8.19
C ASP A 52 11.15 -0.11 -6.82
N VAL A 53 11.65 -0.89 -5.87
CA VAL A 53 11.17 -0.87 -4.48
C VAL A 53 12.16 -0.07 -3.64
N TYR A 54 11.67 1.02 -3.05
CA TYR A 54 12.45 1.91 -2.20
C TYR A 54 12.07 1.69 -0.74
N ALA A 55 13.06 1.62 0.14
CA ALA A 55 12.86 1.57 1.59
C ALA A 55 13.80 2.57 2.26
N LYS A 56 13.26 3.44 3.13
CA LYS A 56 14.06 4.44 3.83
C LYS A 56 13.51 4.77 5.21
N GLU A 57 14.41 4.99 6.16
CA GLU A 57 14.05 5.57 7.45
C GLU A 57 13.61 7.04 7.30
N ALA A 58 12.53 7.39 8.00
CA ALA A 58 11.93 8.71 7.98
C ALA A 58 11.41 9.07 9.38
N PRO A 59 11.43 10.35 9.77
CA PRO A 59 10.75 10.80 10.97
C PRO A 59 9.25 10.50 10.88
N LEU A 60 8.67 9.96 11.96
CA LEU A 60 7.26 9.56 12.00
C LEU A 60 6.32 10.70 11.59
N ALA A 61 6.63 11.94 11.99
CA ALA A 61 5.84 13.12 11.66
C ALA A 61 5.83 13.46 10.16
N GLY A 62 6.95 13.23 9.46
CA GLY A 62 7.07 13.44 8.01
C GLY A 62 6.42 12.31 7.24
N ALA A 63 6.68 11.07 7.66
CA ALA A 63 6.09 9.88 7.05
C ALA A 63 4.56 9.94 7.04
N LYS A 64 3.92 10.33 8.16
CA LYS A 64 2.46 10.44 8.28
C LYS A 64 1.80 11.44 7.32
N ARG A 65 2.56 12.34 6.69
CA ARG A 65 2.03 13.31 5.72
C ARG A 65 2.00 12.76 4.29
N ILE A 66 2.75 11.69 4.01
CA ILE A 66 2.84 11.11 2.67
C ILE A 66 1.44 10.67 2.21
N ASN A 67 0.99 11.22 1.09
CA ASN A 67 -0.27 10.86 0.46
C ASN A 67 -0.24 9.39 0.03
N GLY A 68 -1.35 8.68 0.24
CA GLY A 68 -1.44 7.25 -0.04
C GLY A 68 -0.70 6.34 0.95
N LEU A 69 0.03 6.89 1.95
CA LEU A 69 0.64 6.09 3.01
C LEU A 69 -0.43 5.27 3.74
N ARG A 70 -0.18 3.97 3.86
CA ARG A 70 -1.02 3.06 4.63
C ARG A 70 -0.31 2.69 5.92
N ALA A 71 -0.91 3.10 7.03
CA ALA A 71 -0.56 2.68 8.36
C ALA A 71 -1.72 1.85 8.94
N VAL A 72 -1.40 0.84 9.76
CA VAL A 72 -2.41 0.01 10.41
C VAL A 72 -3.05 0.80 11.54
N PHE A 73 -4.38 0.90 11.51
CA PHE A 73 -5.14 1.64 12.52
C PHE A 73 -4.95 1.01 13.91
N GLY A 74 -4.53 1.82 14.88
CA GLY A 74 -4.36 1.41 16.29
C GLY A 74 -2.96 0.93 16.66
N GLU A 75 -2.01 0.88 15.72
CA GLU A 75 -0.62 0.55 16.03
C GLU A 75 0.19 1.79 16.45
N VAL A 76 1.04 1.62 17.46
CA VAL A 76 2.02 2.63 17.88
C VAL A 76 3.31 2.38 17.10
N TYR A 77 3.61 3.28 16.17
CA TYR A 77 4.85 3.24 15.40
C TYR A 77 5.98 3.97 16.14
N PRO A 78 7.18 3.37 16.25
CA PRO A 78 8.34 4.04 16.81
C PRO A 78 8.84 5.17 15.89
N ASP A 79 9.59 6.12 16.44
CA ASP A 79 10.31 7.13 15.65
C ASP A 79 11.82 6.82 15.73
N PRO A 80 12.53 6.59 14.61
CA PRO A 80 12.08 6.67 13.22
C PRO A 80 11.29 5.45 12.72
N VAL A 81 10.53 5.64 11.63
CA VAL A 81 9.85 4.56 10.89
C VAL A 81 10.55 4.27 9.58
N ILE A 82 10.41 3.04 9.09
CA ILE A 82 10.80 2.68 7.72
C ILE A 82 9.57 2.84 6.81
N VAL A 83 9.68 3.72 5.82
CA VAL A 83 8.68 3.87 4.76
C VAL A 83 9.13 3.03 3.57
N VAL A 84 8.22 2.22 3.04
CA VAL A 84 8.42 1.42 1.83
C VAL A 84 7.52 1.96 0.73
N SER A 85 8.09 2.16 -0.45
CA SER A 85 7.42 2.70 -1.63
C SER A 85 7.76 1.87 -2.86
N VAL A 86 6.80 1.74 -3.78
CA VAL A 86 6.96 1.02 -5.06
C VAL A 86 6.84 2.02 -6.21
N GLY A 87 7.87 2.09 -7.05
CA GLY A 87 7.96 2.97 -8.22
C GLY A 87 8.33 4.43 -7.93
N HIS A 88 8.35 4.86 -6.68
CA HIS A 88 8.62 6.26 -6.29
C HIS A 88 9.64 6.32 -5.15
N ASP A 89 10.66 7.18 -5.27
CA ASP A 89 11.66 7.34 -4.22
C ASP A 89 11.03 7.96 -2.96
N VAL A 90 11.29 7.34 -1.80
CA VAL A 90 10.82 7.82 -0.50
C VAL A 90 11.32 9.23 -0.18
N LYS A 91 12.50 9.62 -0.67
CA LYS A 91 13.02 11.00 -0.54
C LYS A 91 12.11 12.02 -1.20
N ASP A 92 11.65 11.72 -2.41
CA ASP A 92 10.79 12.61 -3.17
C ASP A 92 9.41 12.71 -2.53
N LEU A 93 8.88 11.57 -2.05
CA LEU A 93 7.65 11.52 -1.26
C LEU A 93 7.74 12.31 0.06
N LEU A 94 8.92 12.35 0.70
CA LEU A 94 9.12 13.15 1.92
C LEU A 94 9.35 14.64 1.63
N ALA A 95 9.87 14.97 0.44
CA ALA A 95 10.09 16.35 0.01
C ALA A 95 8.78 17.03 -0.40
N ASP A 96 7.86 16.28 -1.01
CA ASP A 96 6.53 16.74 -1.40
C ASP A 96 5.44 15.73 -1.00
N PRO A 97 5.12 15.64 0.29
CA PRO A 97 4.24 14.59 0.83
C PRO A 97 2.79 14.71 0.40
N GLU A 98 2.33 15.86 -0.11
CA GLU A 98 0.93 16.07 -0.54
C GLU A 98 0.72 15.81 -2.04
N ASN A 99 1.76 15.41 -2.77
CA ASN A 99 1.66 15.14 -4.20
C ASN A 99 0.71 13.96 -4.49
N GLU A 100 -0.12 14.06 -5.54
CA GLU A 100 -1.06 13.02 -5.97
C GLU A 100 -0.46 12.04 -7.02
N LYS A 101 0.86 12.07 -7.22
CA LYS A 101 1.55 11.24 -8.23
C LYS A 101 1.48 9.75 -7.93
#